data_AF-A0A3D2NRS6-F1
#
_entry.id   AF-A0A3D2NRS6-F1
#
_cell.length_a   1.000
_cell.length_b   1.000
_cell.length_c   1.000
_cell.angle_alpha   90.00
_cell.angle_beta   90.00
_cell.angle_gamma   90.00
#
_symmetry.space_group_name_H-M   'P 1'
#
loop_
_entity.id
_entity.type
_entity.pdbx_description
1 polymer ?
#
loop_
_entity_poly.entity_id
_entity_poly.type
_entity_poly.pdbx_seq_one_letter_code
_entity_poly.pdbx_strand_id
1 'polypeptide(L)'
;MLNFSLKNEIVDSTEDVLHKRASTPVYGTLLISWAVFHWEFLYTAAFVSQEYIYNQTGLLKNDYLIKTFFDVGHLYFYVSWVMPFLITWLVIWKLPDLVLLPAFEKEEEYRVKKINTRLRLEKQVVTEETKLVEQTTKKLEAEEKKATRQKKVEQVSPQVLWEKEYKEFQATQHYSTFRWLTEAVYQHGGLTEWYPPHSSSKFGISQSLLAYAHSHELIELGKDKNNYQTISFTEKGKFFVGKISQEGKI
;
A
#
# COMPACT_ATOMS: atom_id res chain seq x y z
N MET A 1 1.51 23.52 58.23
CA MET A 1 2.29 24.30 57.23
C MET A 1 1.84 24.05 55.78
N LEU A 2 1.54 22.81 55.37
CA LEU A 2 1.08 22.50 54.00
C LEU A 2 -0.21 23.23 53.55
N ASN A 3 -1.19 23.42 54.45
CA ASN A 3 -2.44 24.12 54.11
C ASN A 3 -2.31 25.63 53.90
N PHE A 4 -1.25 26.27 54.41
CA PHE A 4 -1.01 27.71 54.20
C PHE A 4 -0.29 27.95 52.86
N SER A 5 0.66 27.07 52.51
CA SER A 5 1.37 27.11 51.22
C SER A 5 0.43 26.89 50.04
N LEU A 6 -0.48 25.91 50.11
CA LEU A 6 -1.45 25.65 49.05
C LEU A 6 -2.48 26.77 48.87
N LYS A 7 -2.89 27.43 49.97
CA LYS A 7 -3.79 28.59 49.88
C LYS A 7 -3.11 29.78 49.21
N ASN A 8 -1.85 30.06 49.58
CA ASN A 8 -1.11 31.16 48.96
C ASN A 8 -0.81 30.87 47.49
N GLU A 9 -0.43 29.64 47.14
CA GLU A 9 -0.14 29.25 45.75
C GLU A 9 -1.39 29.30 44.85
N ILE A 10 -2.57 28.92 45.37
CA ILE A 10 -3.84 29.05 44.63
C ILE A 10 -4.25 30.52 44.50
N VAL A 11 -4.10 31.32 45.55
CA VAL A 11 -4.44 32.76 45.54
C VAL A 11 -3.51 33.50 44.58
N ASP A 12 -2.19 33.29 44.67
CA ASP A 12 -1.18 33.88 43.81
C ASP A 12 -1.40 33.47 42.34
N SER A 13 -1.77 32.22 42.07
CA SER A 13 -2.12 31.73 40.73
C SER A 13 -3.41 32.37 40.18
N THR A 14 -4.44 32.54 41.02
CA THR A 14 -5.65 33.26 40.60
C THR A 14 -5.42 34.75 40.39
N GLU A 15 -4.57 35.39 41.20
CA GLU A 15 -4.19 36.80 41.05
C GLU A 15 -3.39 37.01 39.76
N ASP A 16 -2.40 36.15 39.47
CA ASP A 16 -1.62 36.21 38.23
C ASP A 16 -2.48 35.98 36.98
N VAL A 17 -3.43 35.06 37.05
CA VAL A 17 -4.38 34.81 35.95
C VAL A 17 -5.33 35.99 35.78
N LEU A 18 -5.81 36.59 36.87
CA LEU A 18 -6.63 37.80 36.83
C LEU A 18 -5.83 39.00 36.30
N HIS A 19 -4.57 39.17 36.69
CA HIS A 19 -3.74 40.29 36.28
C HIS A 19 -3.31 40.16 34.80
N LYS A 20 -3.00 38.95 34.32
CA LYS A 20 -2.75 38.67 32.89
C LYS A 20 -4.00 38.84 32.04
N ARG A 21 -5.18 38.50 32.58
CA ARG A 21 -6.46 38.71 31.88
C ARG A 21 -6.91 40.17 31.92
N ALA A 22 -6.71 40.89 33.02
CA ALA A 22 -7.06 42.31 33.16
C ALA A 22 -6.18 43.23 32.31
N SER A 23 -4.91 42.88 32.09
CA SER A 23 -4.00 43.58 31.17
C SER A 23 -4.24 43.24 29.69
N THR A 24 -5.22 42.39 29.38
CA THR A 24 -5.56 42.02 28.01
C THR A 24 -6.29 43.20 27.32
N PRO A 25 -6.01 43.50 26.04
CA PRO A 25 -6.64 44.59 25.28
C PRO A 25 -8.17 44.64 25.33
N VAL A 26 -8.83 43.53 25.68
CA VAL A 26 -10.28 43.40 25.83
C VAL A 26 -10.85 44.36 26.88
N TYR A 27 -10.25 44.47 28.06
CA TYR A 27 -10.77 45.34 29.12
C TYR A 27 -10.53 46.82 28.81
N GLY A 28 -9.37 47.16 28.24
CA GLY A 28 -9.10 48.52 27.77
C GLY A 28 -10.05 48.95 26.65
N THR A 29 -10.29 48.06 25.68
CA THR A 29 -11.25 48.31 24.60
C THR A 29 -12.68 48.43 25.12
N LEU A 30 -13.07 47.60 26.09
CA LEU A 30 -14.37 47.70 26.75
C LEU A 30 -14.53 49.03 27.47
N LEU A 31 -13.54 49.47 28.24
CA LEU A 31 -13.58 50.75 28.95
C LEU A 31 -13.64 51.95 28.00
N ILE A 32 -12.85 51.93 26.91
CA ILE A 32 -12.88 52.98 25.89
C ILE A 32 -14.23 52.98 25.16
N SER A 33 -14.72 51.80 24.75
CA SER A 33 -16.03 51.66 24.11
C SER A 33 -17.16 52.14 25.02
N TRP A 34 -17.11 51.77 26.30
CA TRP A 34 -18.05 52.24 27.31
C TRP A 34 -17.99 53.75 27.49
N ALA A 35 -16.79 54.34 27.54
CA ALA A 35 -16.61 55.79 27.67
C ALA A 35 -17.16 56.55 26.45
N VAL A 36 -16.97 56.02 25.25
CA VAL A 36 -17.52 56.58 24.00
C VAL A 36 -19.05 56.46 23.99
N PHE A 37 -19.58 55.30 24.37
CA PHE A 37 -21.03 55.06 24.41
C PHE A 37 -21.73 55.95 25.45
N HIS A 38 -21.08 56.21 26.59
CA HIS A 38 -21.56 57.07 27.66
C HIS A 38 -20.94 58.47 27.62
N TRP A 39 -20.55 58.95 26.43
CA TRP A 39 -19.85 60.23 26.27
C TRP A 39 -20.65 61.42 26.80
N GLU A 40 -21.98 61.42 26.67
CA GLU A 40 -22.83 62.50 27.19
C GLU A 40 -22.73 62.64 28.72
N PHE A 41 -22.69 61.51 29.42
CA PHE A 41 -22.47 61.48 30.87
C PHE A 41 -21.08 62.03 31.20
N LEU A 42 -20.03 61.53 30.54
CA LEU A 42 -18.66 61.98 30.79
C LEU A 42 -18.47 63.47 30.49
N TYR A 43 -19.04 63.94 29.38
CA TYR A 43 -18.98 65.33 28.98
C TYR A 43 -19.69 66.23 29.99
N THR A 44 -20.90 65.86 30.40
CA THR A 44 -21.67 66.60 31.40
C THR A 44 -20.97 66.60 32.76
N ALA A 45 -20.41 65.46 33.17
CA ALA A 45 -19.70 65.32 34.44
C ALA A 45 -18.39 66.13 34.45
N ALA A 46 -17.63 66.15 33.36
CA ALA A 46 -16.31 66.80 33.33
C ALA A 46 -16.36 68.28 32.93
N PHE A 47 -17.17 68.66 31.94
CA PHE A 47 -17.04 69.96 31.27
C PHE A 47 -18.22 70.91 31.49
N VAL A 48 -19.40 70.41 31.86
CA VAL A 48 -20.55 71.29 32.11
C VAL A 48 -20.50 71.86 33.52
N SER A 49 -20.60 73.18 33.66
CA SER A 49 -20.56 73.85 34.97
C SER A 49 -21.84 73.63 35.77
N GLN A 50 -21.71 73.62 37.10
CA GLN A 50 -22.87 73.47 38.00
C GLN A 50 -23.87 74.62 37.84
N GLU A 51 -23.40 75.85 37.69
CA GLU A 51 -24.25 77.04 37.52
C GLU A 51 -25.13 76.94 36.27
N TYR A 52 -24.57 76.44 35.17
CA TYR A 52 -25.33 76.24 33.94
C TYR A 52 -26.47 75.23 34.13
N ILE A 53 -26.18 74.08 34.74
CA ILE A 53 -27.18 73.03 35.02
C ILE A 53 -28.25 73.55 35.98
N TYR A 54 -27.84 74.24 37.05
CA TYR A 54 -28.74 74.77 38.05
C TYR A 54 -29.69 75.82 37.47
N ASN A 55 -29.19 76.73 36.64
CA ASN A 55 -30.01 77.76 36.00
C ASN A 55 -31.05 77.19 35.01
N GLN A 56 -30.74 76.06 34.36
CA GLN A 56 -31.65 75.43 33.39
C GLN A 56 -32.65 74.47 34.04
N THR A 57 -32.22 73.72 35.06
CA THR A 57 -32.98 72.57 35.59
C THR A 57 -33.41 72.73 37.05
N GLY A 58 -32.85 73.72 37.76
CA GLY A 58 -33.05 73.92 39.19
C GLY A 58 -32.35 72.87 40.07
N LEU A 59 -31.55 71.97 39.48
CA LEU A 59 -30.90 70.87 40.19
C LEU A 59 -29.41 71.12 40.39
N LEU A 60 -28.87 70.61 41.50
CA LEU A 60 -27.42 70.48 41.65
C LEU A 60 -26.89 69.47 40.63
N LYS A 61 -25.64 69.65 40.22
CA LYS A 61 -25.02 68.83 39.16
C LYS A 61 -25.09 67.33 39.46
N ASN A 62 -24.87 66.92 40.71
CA ASN A 62 -24.97 65.50 41.11
C ASN A 62 -26.40 64.96 40.97
N ASP A 63 -27.40 65.72 41.43
CA ASP A 63 -28.81 65.32 41.36
C ASP A 63 -29.27 65.23 39.90
N TYR A 64 -28.82 66.17 39.06
CA TYR A 64 -29.06 66.13 37.62
C TYR A 64 -28.46 64.88 36.97
N LEU A 65 -27.20 64.55 37.28
CA LEU A 65 -26.54 63.37 36.72
C LEU A 65 -27.23 62.07 37.15
N ILE A 66 -27.60 61.95 38.43
CA ILE A 66 -28.31 60.78 38.94
C ILE A 66 -29.66 60.63 38.25
N LYS A 67 -30.45 61.71 38.18
CA LYS A 67 -31.77 61.69 37.57
C LYS A 67 -31.74 61.41 36.07
N THR A 68 -30.72 61.92 35.37
CA THR A 68 -30.65 61.83 33.90
C THR A 68 -30.02 60.52 33.43
N PHE A 69 -29.00 60.02 34.12
CA PHE A 69 -28.20 58.88 33.65
C PHE A 69 -28.30 57.62 34.54
N PHE A 70 -28.71 57.76 35.81
CA PHE A 70 -28.78 56.66 36.78
C PHE A 70 -30.20 56.44 37.34
N ASP A 71 -31.22 56.55 36.48
CA ASP A 71 -32.58 56.19 36.84
C ASP A 71 -32.73 54.67 36.94
N VAL A 72 -32.50 54.15 38.16
CA VAL A 72 -32.62 52.73 38.49
C VAL A 72 -34.04 52.18 38.32
N GLY A 73 -35.06 53.03 38.20
CA GLY A 73 -36.43 52.61 37.92
C GLY A 73 -36.66 52.24 36.45
N HIS A 74 -35.77 52.66 35.55
CA HIS A 74 -35.95 52.51 34.12
C HIS A 74 -35.08 51.37 33.54
N LEU A 75 -35.68 50.50 32.73
CA LEU A 75 -34.97 49.35 32.12
C LEU A 75 -33.73 49.77 31.31
N TYR A 76 -33.79 50.95 30.68
CA TYR A 76 -32.67 51.50 29.92
C TYR A 76 -31.38 51.59 30.75
N PHE A 77 -31.47 51.91 32.05
CA PHE A 77 -30.30 51.94 32.92
C PHE A 77 -29.60 50.58 32.95
N TYR A 78 -30.35 49.51 33.23
CA TYR A 78 -29.78 48.16 33.29
C TYR A 78 -29.23 47.68 31.94
N VAL A 79 -29.94 47.98 30.84
CA VAL A 79 -29.50 47.62 29.48
C VAL A 79 -28.25 48.38 29.07
N SER A 80 -28.16 49.67 29.40
CA SER A 80 -27.09 50.54 28.94
C SER A 80 -25.84 50.49 29.84
N TRP A 81 -26.02 50.30 31.15
CA TRP A 81 -24.94 50.39 32.14
C TRP A 81 -24.50 49.04 32.69
N VAL A 82 -25.41 48.07 32.82
CA VAL A 82 -25.12 46.80 33.52
C VAL A 82 -24.94 45.65 32.54
N MET A 83 -25.81 45.55 31.54
CA MET A 83 -25.83 44.43 30.58
C MET A 83 -24.52 44.24 29.79
N PRO A 84 -23.79 45.28 29.33
CA PRO A 84 -22.53 45.09 28.62
C PRO A 84 -21.47 44.36 29.45
N PHE A 85 -21.41 44.62 30.75
CA PHE A 85 -20.49 43.93 31.66
C PHE A 85 -20.95 42.49 31.93
N LEU A 86 -22.26 42.26 32.10
CA LEU A 86 -22.80 40.91 32.27
C LEU A 86 -22.57 40.04 31.03
N ILE A 87 -22.78 40.57 29.83
CA ILE A 87 -22.50 39.86 28.57
C ILE A 87 -21.02 39.57 28.45
N THR A 88 -20.16 40.57 28.71
CA THR A 88 -18.70 40.36 28.66
C THR A 88 -18.28 39.28 29.64
N TRP A 89 -18.81 39.29 30.87
CA TRP A 89 -18.53 38.26 31.87
C TRP A 89 -19.01 36.88 31.40
N LEU A 90 -20.22 36.76 30.84
CA LEU A 90 -20.73 35.50 30.30
C LEU A 90 -19.88 34.98 29.13
N VAL A 91 -19.49 35.86 28.22
CA VAL A 91 -18.67 35.50 27.05
C VAL A 91 -17.26 35.09 27.45
N ILE A 92 -16.64 35.76 28.42
CA ILE A 92 -15.28 35.42 28.85
C ILE A 92 -15.26 34.17 29.74
N TRP A 93 -16.24 34.02 30.64
CA TRP A 93 -16.17 33.00 31.69
C TRP A 93 -17.06 31.78 31.46
N LYS A 94 -18.20 31.93 30.79
CA LYS A 94 -19.16 30.82 30.60
C LYS A 94 -19.12 30.24 29.19
N LEU A 95 -18.90 31.05 28.17
CA LEU A 95 -18.87 30.59 26.79
C LEU A 95 -17.72 29.60 26.49
N PRO A 96 -16.50 29.74 27.04
CA PRO A 96 -15.44 28.76 26.81
C PRO A 96 -15.80 27.38 27.34
N ASP A 97 -16.36 27.31 28.55
CA ASP A 97 -16.73 26.05 29.20
C ASP A 97 -17.92 25.37 28.50
N LEU A 98 -18.89 26.15 28.02
CA LEU A 98 -20.12 25.60 27.43
C LEU A 98 -19.97 25.18 25.97
N VAL A 99 -19.15 25.89 25.19
CA VAL A 99 -19.11 25.72 23.73
C VAL A 99 -17.71 25.40 23.23
N LEU A 100 -16.69 26.16 23.66
CA LEU A 100 -15.35 26.03 23.07
C LEU A 100 -14.65 24.74 23.51
N LEU A 101 -14.69 24.40 24.79
CA LEU A 101 -14.06 23.18 25.30
C LEU A 101 -14.70 21.90 24.74
N PRO A 102 -16.05 21.72 24.78
CA PRO A 102 -16.67 20.54 24.18
C PRO A 102 -16.46 20.44 22.67
N ALA A 103 -16.45 21.58 21.96
CA ALA A 103 -16.18 21.58 20.52
C ALA A 103 -14.74 21.14 20.23
N PHE A 104 -13.77 21.63 21.01
CA PHE A 104 -12.37 21.24 20.89
C PHE A 104 -12.15 19.75 21.20
N GLU A 105 -12.75 19.23 22.28
CA GLU A 105 -12.69 17.80 22.63
C GLU A 105 -13.22 16.93 21.50
N LYS A 106 -14.36 17.31 20.90
CA LYS A 106 -14.96 16.57 19.79
C LYS A 106 -14.11 16.60 18.52
N GLU A 107 -13.44 17.72 18.25
CA GLU A 107 -12.50 17.83 17.14
C GLU A 107 -11.28 16.92 17.35
N GLU A 108 -10.75 16.90 18.57
CA GLU A 108 -9.61 16.06 18.94
C GLU A 108 -9.96 14.56 18.86
N GLU A 109 -11.13 14.16 19.35
CA GLU A 109 -11.65 12.80 19.19
C GLU A 109 -11.76 12.40 17.72
N TYR A 110 -12.27 13.30 16.86
CA TYR A 110 -12.37 13.04 15.43
C TYR A 110 -10.99 12.87 14.79
N ARG A 111 -10.01 13.68 15.19
CA ARG A 111 -8.62 13.58 14.72
C ARG A 111 -7.99 12.24 15.08
N VAL A 112 -8.13 11.81 16.34
CA VAL A 112 -7.64 10.52 16.82
C VAL A 112 -8.33 9.37 16.08
N LYS A 113 -9.66 9.43 15.93
CA LYS A 113 -10.44 8.41 15.21
C LYS A 113 -10.00 8.29 13.75
N LYS A 114 -9.71 9.41 13.09
CA LYS A 114 -9.20 9.45 11.71
C LYS A 114 -7.85 8.75 11.58
N ILE A 115 -6.91 9.04 12.49
CA ILE A 115 -5.58 8.42 12.52
C ILE A 115 -5.70 6.91 12.74
N ASN A 116 -6.49 6.48 13.73
CA ASN A 116 -6.70 5.07 14.03
C ASN A 116 -7.34 4.31 12.86
N THR A 117 -8.28 4.94 12.16
CA THR A 117 -8.92 4.35 10.98
C THR A 117 -7.90 4.17 9.85
N ARG A 118 -7.06 5.17 9.58
CA ARG A 118 -5.99 5.06 8.58
C ARG A 118 -5.01 3.94 8.91
N LEU A 119 -4.51 3.90 10.14
CA LEU A 119 -3.58 2.85 10.60
C LEU A 119 -4.18 1.44 10.48
N ARG A 120 -5.48 1.30 10.78
CA ARG A 120 -6.18 0.02 10.62
C ARG A 120 -6.25 -0.42 9.16
N LEU A 121 -6.55 0.50 8.25
CA LEU A 121 -6.60 0.22 6.81
C LEU A 121 -5.21 -0.15 6.26
N GLU A 122 -4.17 0.59 6.65
CA GLU A 122 -2.79 0.28 6.27
C GLU A 122 -2.36 -1.11 6.75
N LYS A 123 -2.68 -1.48 8.00
CA LYS A 123 -2.42 -2.84 8.51
C LYS A 123 -3.13 -3.92 7.70
N GLN A 124 -4.37 -3.68 7.26
CA GLN A 124 -5.11 -4.63 6.43
C GLN A 124 -4.43 -4.81 5.07
N VAL A 125 -4.01 -3.72 4.42
CA VAL A 125 -3.28 -3.77 3.15
C VAL A 125 -2.00 -4.59 3.29
N VAL A 126 -1.18 -4.28 4.30
CA VAL A 126 0.07 -5.02 4.55
C VAL A 126 -0.20 -6.51 4.82
N THR A 127 -1.27 -6.84 5.55
CA THR A 127 -1.64 -8.24 5.84
C THR A 127 -2.08 -8.99 4.60
N GLU A 128 -2.82 -8.34 3.69
CA GLU A 128 -3.21 -8.96 2.41
C GLU A 128 -2.01 -9.11 1.47
N GLU A 129 -1.10 -8.12 1.45
CA GLU A 129 0.16 -8.21 0.69
C GLU A 129 1.04 -9.36 1.20
N THR A 130 1.21 -9.52 2.52
CA THR A 130 2.01 -10.63 3.08
C THR A 130 1.40 -11.98 2.76
N LYS A 131 0.06 -12.13 2.83
CA LYS A 131 -0.63 -13.35 2.40
C LYS A 131 -0.40 -13.63 0.91
N LEU A 132 -0.44 -12.59 0.07
CA LEU A 132 -0.21 -12.74 -1.36
C LEU A 132 1.23 -13.18 -1.63
N VAL A 133 2.21 -12.59 -0.94
CA VAL A 133 3.62 -13.00 -1.00
C VAL A 133 3.79 -14.45 -0.51
N GLU A 134 3.17 -14.85 0.59
CA GLU A 134 3.23 -16.23 1.07
C GLU A 134 2.60 -17.23 0.08
N GLN A 135 1.52 -16.83 -0.60
CA GLN A 135 0.90 -17.67 -1.62
C GLN A 135 1.79 -17.78 -2.86
N THR A 136 2.43 -16.70 -3.29
CA THR A 136 3.35 -16.74 -4.44
C THR A 136 4.61 -17.53 -4.12
N THR A 137 5.20 -17.39 -2.92
CA THR A 137 6.35 -18.22 -2.50
C THR A 137 5.98 -19.69 -2.44
N LYS A 138 4.83 -20.06 -1.84
CA LYS A 138 4.36 -21.46 -1.85
C LYS A 138 4.16 -22.02 -3.25
N LYS A 139 3.65 -21.21 -4.19
CA LYS A 139 3.51 -21.61 -5.61
C LYS A 139 4.87 -21.82 -6.27
N LEU A 140 5.80 -20.90 -6.08
CA LEU A 140 7.17 -21.00 -6.62
C LEU A 140 7.91 -22.21 -6.05
N GLU A 141 7.83 -22.46 -4.75
CA GLU A 141 8.43 -23.66 -4.12
C GLU A 141 7.81 -24.96 -4.66
N ALA A 142 6.50 -24.97 -4.93
CA ALA A 142 5.82 -26.12 -5.51
C ALA A 142 6.26 -26.36 -6.96
N GLU A 143 6.45 -25.30 -7.75
CA GLU A 143 6.98 -25.37 -9.11
C GLU A 143 8.43 -25.82 -9.13
N GLU A 144 9.28 -25.30 -8.23
CA GLU A 144 10.68 -25.73 -8.10
C GLU A 144 10.77 -27.21 -7.72
N LYS A 145 9.94 -27.67 -6.77
CA LYS A 145 9.84 -29.10 -6.40
C LYS A 145 9.37 -29.96 -7.57
N LYS A 146 8.45 -29.46 -8.41
CA LYS A 146 8.03 -30.16 -9.63
C LYS A 146 9.17 -30.23 -10.65
N ALA A 147 9.89 -29.13 -10.89
CA ALA A 147 11.01 -29.08 -11.82
C ALA A 147 12.18 -29.97 -11.36
N THR A 148 12.51 -29.99 -10.06
CA THR A 148 13.52 -30.90 -9.52
C THR A 148 13.08 -32.36 -9.58
N ARG A 149 11.79 -32.67 -9.34
CA ARG A 149 11.27 -34.03 -9.54
C ARG A 149 11.33 -34.46 -11.01
N GLN A 150 10.99 -33.57 -11.95
CA GLN A 150 11.12 -33.85 -13.38
C GLN A 150 12.58 -34.11 -13.77
N LYS A 151 13.52 -33.26 -13.35
CA LYS A 151 14.96 -33.49 -13.56
C LYS A 151 15.44 -34.82 -12.94
N LYS A 152 14.94 -35.18 -11.75
CA LYS A 152 15.27 -36.47 -11.12
C LYS A 152 14.65 -37.65 -11.88
N VAL A 153 13.43 -37.53 -12.41
CA VAL A 153 12.81 -38.58 -13.24
C VAL A 153 13.55 -38.74 -14.57
N GLU A 154 13.99 -37.64 -15.18
CA GLU A 154 14.86 -37.65 -16.36
C GLU A 154 16.21 -38.31 -16.08
N GLN A 155 16.78 -38.15 -14.87
CA GLN A 155 18.01 -38.82 -14.46
C GLN A 155 17.84 -40.30 -14.08
N VAL A 156 16.67 -40.71 -13.57
CA VAL A 156 16.46 -42.06 -13.01
C VAL A 156 15.98 -43.08 -14.06
N SER A 157 15.35 -42.65 -15.16
CA SER A 157 15.04 -43.57 -16.28
C SER A 157 15.36 -42.93 -17.64
N PRO A 158 16.44 -43.35 -18.31
CA PRO A 158 16.81 -42.88 -19.65
C PRO A 158 15.66 -43.00 -20.69
N GLN A 159 14.76 -43.96 -20.48
CA GLN A 159 13.61 -44.25 -21.35
C GLN A 159 12.59 -43.10 -21.44
N VAL A 160 12.42 -42.29 -20.38
CA VAL A 160 11.50 -41.12 -20.41
C VAL A 160 12.07 -40.01 -21.29
N LEU A 161 13.39 -39.82 -21.27
CA LEU A 161 14.08 -38.88 -22.16
C LEU A 161 13.98 -39.38 -23.61
N TRP A 162 14.21 -40.68 -23.84
CA TRP A 162 14.09 -41.29 -25.16
C TRP A 162 12.68 -41.20 -25.73
N GLU A 163 11.62 -41.28 -24.91
CA GLU A 163 10.24 -41.10 -25.37
C GLU A 163 9.98 -39.66 -25.87
N LYS A 164 10.57 -38.66 -25.22
CA LYS A 164 10.47 -37.27 -25.64
C LYS A 164 11.22 -37.04 -26.96
N GLU A 165 12.46 -37.51 -27.02
CA GLU A 165 13.29 -37.44 -28.23
C GLU A 165 12.68 -38.22 -29.40
N TYR A 166 11.98 -39.33 -29.12
CA TYR A 166 11.25 -40.10 -30.14
C TYR A 166 10.11 -39.29 -30.75
N LYS A 167 9.35 -38.53 -29.94
CA LYS A 167 8.30 -37.62 -30.46
C LYS A 167 8.88 -36.50 -31.31
N GLU A 168 10.02 -35.93 -30.90
CA GLU A 168 10.73 -34.93 -31.70
C GLU A 168 11.24 -35.56 -33.01
N PHE A 169 11.75 -36.78 -32.96
CA PHE A 169 12.19 -37.54 -34.12
C PHE A 169 11.05 -37.82 -35.12
N GLN A 170 9.84 -38.17 -34.64
CA GLN A 170 8.65 -38.36 -35.48
C GLN A 170 8.30 -37.14 -36.33
N ALA A 171 8.64 -35.93 -35.87
CA ALA A 171 8.40 -34.69 -36.60
C ALA A 171 9.47 -34.40 -37.68
N THR A 172 10.56 -35.17 -37.74
CA THR A 172 11.65 -34.97 -38.70
C THR A 172 11.42 -35.71 -40.02
N GLN A 173 12.00 -35.20 -41.10
CA GLN A 173 12.02 -35.88 -42.40
C GLN A 173 12.73 -37.26 -42.37
N HIS A 174 13.60 -37.48 -41.38
CA HIS A 174 14.38 -38.71 -41.20
C HIS A 174 13.55 -39.87 -40.65
N TYR A 175 12.39 -39.60 -40.05
CA TYR A 175 11.51 -40.62 -39.51
C TYR A 175 11.05 -41.63 -40.59
N SER A 176 10.61 -41.12 -41.74
CA SER A 176 10.13 -41.94 -42.86
C SER A 176 11.23 -42.80 -43.50
N THR A 177 12.48 -42.37 -43.40
CA THR A 177 13.64 -43.01 -44.02
C THR A 177 14.41 -43.91 -43.06
N PHE A 178 14.06 -43.88 -41.77
CA PHE A 178 14.68 -44.68 -40.71
C PHE A 178 14.63 -46.19 -40.96
N ARG A 179 13.60 -46.66 -41.69
CA ARG A 179 13.48 -48.07 -42.11
C ARG A 179 14.73 -48.59 -42.86
N TRP A 180 15.46 -47.71 -43.55
CA TRP A 180 16.69 -48.10 -44.25
C TRP A 180 17.83 -48.40 -43.28
N LEU A 181 17.86 -47.76 -42.10
CA LEU A 181 18.81 -48.12 -41.04
C LEU A 181 18.46 -49.49 -40.45
N THR A 182 17.18 -49.78 -40.24
CA THR A 182 16.76 -51.11 -39.74
C THR A 182 17.06 -52.21 -40.74
N GLU A 183 16.83 -51.97 -42.03
CA GLU A 183 17.15 -52.90 -43.11
C GLU A 183 18.66 -53.14 -43.19
N ALA A 184 19.47 -52.09 -43.12
CA ALA A 184 20.92 -52.21 -43.07
C ALA A 184 21.42 -53.06 -41.89
N VAL A 185 20.95 -52.77 -40.67
CA VAL A 185 21.40 -53.46 -39.45
C VAL A 185 20.92 -54.92 -39.41
N TYR A 186 19.64 -55.18 -39.65
CA TYR A 186 19.05 -56.50 -39.44
C TYR A 186 19.08 -57.40 -40.68
N GLN A 187 19.08 -56.86 -41.90
CA GLN A 187 19.06 -57.66 -43.14
C GLN A 187 20.42 -57.71 -43.84
N HIS A 188 21.24 -56.66 -43.71
CA HIS A 188 22.53 -56.54 -44.40
C HIS A 188 23.73 -56.58 -43.45
N GLY A 189 23.55 -57.06 -42.21
CA GLY A 189 24.64 -57.22 -41.25
C GLY A 189 25.32 -55.92 -40.83
N GLY A 190 24.61 -54.80 -40.91
CA GLY A 190 25.11 -53.47 -40.58
C GLY A 190 25.79 -52.74 -41.73
N LEU A 191 25.88 -53.29 -42.94
CA LEU A 191 26.55 -52.60 -44.04
C LEU A 191 25.80 -51.34 -44.48
N THR A 192 26.50 -50.20 -44.55
CA THR A 192 25.93 -48.93 -45.04
C THR A 192 25.71 -48.91 -46.55
N GLU A 193 26.42 -49.79 -47.26
CA GLU A 193 26.33 -50.01 -48.68
C GLU A 193 26.31 -51.51 -48.97
N TRP A 194 25.29 -51.98 -49.70
CA TRP A 194 25.16 -53.39 -50.04
C TRP A 194 24.83 -53.56 -51.52
N TYR A 195 25.48 -54.55 -52.15
CA TYR A 195 25.25 -54.93 -53.53
C TYR A 195 24.55 -56.29 -53.57
N PRO A 196 23.29 -56.34 -54.02
CA PRO A 196 22.61 -57.62 -54.19
C PRO A 196 23.36 -58.47 -55.22
N PRO A 197 23.52 -59.78 -54.98
CA PRO A 197 24.03 -60.70 -55.99
C PRO A 197 23.14 -60.60 -57.23
N HIS A 198 23.73 -60.33 -58.39
CA HIS A 198 23.04 -60.20 -59.69
C HIS A 198 22.16 -58.95 -59.88
N SER A 199 22.31 -57.90 -59.07
CA SER A 199 21.68 -56.59 -59.32
C SER A 199 22.71 -55.49 -59.56
N SER A 200 22.41 -54.58 -60.48
CA SER A 200 23.15 -53.32 -60.66
C SER A 200 22.73 -52.22 -59.67
N SER A 201 21.67 -52.45 -58.88
CA SER A 201 21.17 -51.48 -57.90
C SER A 201 21.93 -51.57 -56.59
N LYS A 202 22.58 -50.48 -56.19
CA LYS A 202 23.24 -50.35 -54.89
C LYS A 202 22.21 -49.98 -53.81
N PHE A 203 22.10 -50.78 -52.76
CA PHE A 203 21.47 -50.33 -51.52
C PHE A 203 22.44 -49.38 -50.82
N GLY A 204 21.97 -48.20 -50.46
CA GLY A 204 22.79 -47.18 -49.81
C GLY A 204 21.95 -46.30 -48.91
N ILE A 205 22.46 -46.05 -47.70
CA ILE A 205 21.82 -45.17 -46.74
C ILE A 205 22.23 -43.73 -47.03
N SER A 206 21.29 -42.78 -46.98
CA SER A 206 21.64 -41.38 -47.20
C SER A 206 22.61 -40.89 -46.12
N GLN A 207 23.60 -40.10 -46.52
CA GLN A 207 24.57 -39.52 -45.60
C GLN A 207 23.92 -38.61 -44.55
N SER A 208 22.81 -37.93 -44.92
CA SER A 208 22.03 -37.10 -43.99
C SER A 208 21.37 -37.93 -42.89
N LEU A 209 20.84 -39.11 -43.22
CA LEU A 209 20.23 -40.02 -42.25
C LEU A 209 21.30 -40.63 -41.33
N LEU A 210 22.45 -41.03 -41.88
CA LEU A 210 23.59 -41.52 -41.09
C LEU A 210 24.12 -40.45 -40.13
N ALA A 211 24.32 -39.22 -40.59
CA ALA A 211 24.77 -38.11 -39.76
C ALA A 211 23.76 -37.77 -38.65
N TYR A 212 22.47 -37.76 -38.97
CA TYR A 212 21.41 -37.55 -37.98
C TYR A 212 21.41 -38.68 -36.93
N ALA A 213 21.38 -39.94 -37.36
CA ALA A 213 21.32 -41.08 -36.46
C ALA A 213 22.56 -41.20 -35.57
N HIS A 214 23.75 -40.89 -36.09
CA HIS A 214 24.98 -40.87 -35.30
C HIS A 214 25.02 -39.70 -34.30
N SER A 215 24.64 -38.49 -34.72
CA SER A 215 24.62 -37.31 -33.82
C SER A 215 23.60 -37.39 -32.70
N HIS A 216 22.56 -38.20 -32.87
CA HIS A 216 21.53 -38.44 -31.84
C HIS A 216 21.75 -39.74 -31.06
N GLU A 217 22.94 -40.36 -31.20
CA GLU A 217 23.33 -41.59 -30.51
C GLU A 217 22.38 -42.76 -30.77
N LEU A 218 21.77 -42.83 -31.96
CA LEU A 218 20.89 -43.94 -32.37
C LEU A 218 21.70 -45.10 -32.93
N ILE A 219 22.85 -44.83 -33.55
CA ILE A 219 23.74 -45.83 -34.14
C ILE A 219 25.18 -45.60 -33.72
N GLU A 220 25.94 -46.69 -33.69
CA GLU A 220 27.40 -46.70 -33.61
C GLU A 220 27.97 -47.06 -34.97
N LEU A 221 29.05 -46.37 -35.36
CA LEU A 221 29.77 -46.65 -36.60
C LEU A 221 30.93 -47.62 -36.31
N GLY A 222 30.99 -48.71 -37.06
CA GLY A 222 32.03 -49.73 -36.97
C GLY A 222 32.68 -50.01 -38.32
N LYS A 223 33.61 -50.97 -38.30
CA LYS A 223 34.15 -51.58 -39.51
C LYS A 223 34.11 -53.10 -39.38
N ASP A 224 33.70 -53.78 -40.43
CA ASP A 224 33.76 -55.24 -40.50
C ASP A 224 35.20 -55.73 -40.75
N LYS A 225 35.43 -57.04 -40.63
CA LYS A 225 36.70 -57.75 -40.89
C LYS A 225 37.30 -57.44 -42.27
N ASN A 226 36.46 -57.10 -43.23
CA ASN A 226 36.84 -56.72 -44.59
C ASN A 226 37.01 -55.20 -44.77
N ASN A 227 37.08 -54.43 -43.68
CA ASN A 227 37.26 -52.98 -43.64
C ASN A 227 36.09 -52.16 -44.26
N TYR A 228 34.93 -52.78 -44.48
CA TYR A 228 33.70 -52.10 -44.87
C TYR A 228 33.07 -51.38 -43.68
N GLN A 229 32.47 -50.20 -43.93
CA GLN A 229 31.77 -49.44 -42.91
C GLN A 229 30.49 -50.16 -42.48
N THR A 230 30.35 -50.40 -41.18
CA THR A 230 29.18 -51.02 -40.58
C THR A 230 28.50 -50.08 -39.58
N ILE A 231 27.23 -50.34 -39.30
CA ILE A 231 26.44 -49.66 -38.29
C ILE A 231 25.75 -50.66 -37.37
N SER A 232 25.60 -50.29 -36.10
CA SER A 232 24.83 -51.05 -35.11
C SER A 232 23.96 -50.11 -34.29
N PHE A 233 22.77 -50.54 -33.89
CA PHE A 233 21.92 -49.72 -33.01
C PHE A 233 22.45 -49.70 -31.59
N THR A 234 22.49 -48.52 -30.99
CA THR A 234 22.66 -48.32 -29.54
C THR A 234 21.41 -48.79 -28.80
N GLU A 235 21.43 -48.80 -27.46
CA GLU A 235 20.23 -49.09 -26.66
C GLU A 235 19.07 -48.11 -26.95
N LYS A 236 19.39 -46.83 -27.18
CA LYS A 236 18.43 -45.82 -27.62
C LYS A 236 17.92 -46.09 -29.05
N GLY A 237 18.81 -46.49 -29.96
CA GLY A 237 18.44 -46.90 -31.31
C GLY A 237 17.47 -48.07 -31.31
N LYS A 238 17.75 -49.12 -30.53
CA LYS A 238 16.88 -50.28 -30.37
C LYS A 238 15.52 -49.90 -29.79
N PHE A 239 15.48 -48.97 -28.83
CA PHE A 239 14.23 -48.43 -28.29
C PHE A 239 13.38 -47.75 -29.37
N PHE A 240 14.00 -46.92 -30.22
CA PHE A 240 13.31 -46.25 -31.34
C PHE A 240 12.79 -47.26 -32.36
N VAL A 241 13.61 -48.26 -32.73
CA VAL A 241 13.19 -49.36 -33.62
C VAL A 241 11.99 -50.11 -33.04
N GLY A 242 12.03 -50.44 -31.75
CA GLY A 242 10.94 -51.13 -31.06
C GLY A 242 9.62 -50.34 -31.11
N LYS A 243 9.66 -49.02 -30.91
CA LYS A 243 8.49 -48.15 -31.02
C LYS A 243 7.93 -48.08 -32.43
N ILE A 244 8.79 -47.95 -33.44
CA ILE A 244 8.34 -47.85 -34.83
C ILE A 244 7.76 -49.18 -35.32
N SER A 245 8.33 -50.32 -34.89
CA SER A 245 7.79 -51.65 -35.18
C SER A 245 6.40 -51.86 -34.55
N GLN A 246 6.18 -51.37 -33.32
CA GLN A 246 4.85 -51.38 -32.69
C GLN A 246 3.82 -50.51 -33.42
N GLU A 247 4.27 -49.46 -34.12
CA GLU A 247 3.43 -48.62 -34.98
C GLU A 247 3.18 -49.22 -36.38
N GLY A 248 3.80 -50.36 -36.72
CA GLY A 248 3.62 -51.05 -38.00
C GLY A 248 4.26 -50.35 -39.20
N LYS A 249 5.29 -49.52 -38.99
CA LYS A 249 5.94 -48.73 -40.04
C LYS A 249 7.28 -49.32 -40.54
N ILE A 250 7.74 -50.40 -39.92
CA ILE A 250 8.92 -51.21 -40.30
C ILE A 250 8.61 -52.66 -39.97
#